data_AF-A0A972FBV0-F1
#
_entry.id   AF-A0A972FBV0-F1
#
_cell.length_a   1.000
_cell.length_b   1.000
_cell.length_c   1.000
_cell.angle_alpha   90.00
_cell.angle_beta   90.00
_cell.angle_gamma   90.00
#
_symmetry.space_group_name_H-M   'P 1'
#
loop_
_entity.id
_entity.type
_entity.pdbx_description
1 polymer ?
#
loop_
_entity_poly.entity_id
_entity_poly.type
_entity_poly.pdbx_seq_one_letter_code
_entity_poly.pdbx_strand_id
1 'polypeptide(L)'
;CFLHDGHVRVDVLAEHFRPRTRAAIEVFFTLVFFLPFCYFILQYAWPFVERSYRINEISAAPGGLPMRWIIKSFIIYAFALLAMAGVARLIRAFALLTGFPRPRQT
;
A
#
# COMPACT_ATOMS: atom_id res chain seq x y z
N CYS A 1 6.18 18.11 16.34
CA CYS A 1 5.09 17.74 15.41
C CYS A 1 4.91 16.24 15.50
N PHE A 2 3.95 15.78 16.31
CA PHE A 2 3.68 14.36 16.49
C PHE A 2 3.05 13.81 15.20
N LEU A 3 3.82 12.99 14.47
CA LEU A 3 3.27 12.02 13.52
C LEU A 3 2.52 10.97 14.35
N HIS A 4 1.29 11.30 14.76
CA HIS A 4 0.38 10.31 15.33
C HIS A 4 0.17 9.24 14.26
N ASP A 5 0.67 8.04 14.54
CA ASP A 5 0.25 6.79 13.95
C ASP A 5 -1.24 6.54 14.33
N GLY A 6 -2.14 7.39 13.83
CA GLY A 6 -3.59 7.34 14.06
C GLY A 6 -4.31 6.38 13.12
N HIS A 7 -3.57 5.70 12.24
CA HIS A 7 -4.09 4.52 11.58
C HIS A 7 -4.27 3.50 12.70
N VAL A 8 -5.52 3.18 13.07
CA VAL A 8 -5.87 2.26 14.16
C VAL A 8 -5.05 0.99 14.00
N ARG A 9 -3.87 0.99 14.62
CA ARG A 9 -3.07 -0.20 14.73
C ARG A 9 -3.85 -1.02 15.73
N VAL A 10 -4.04 -2.28 15.44
CA VAL A 10 -4.38 -3.26 16.48
C VAL A 10 -3.12 -3.44 17.34
N ASP A 11 -2.68 -2.34 17.96
CA ASP A 11 -1.42 -2.20 18.69
C ASP A 11 -1.50 -2.91 20.04
N VAL A 12 -2.70 -3.29 20.49
CA VAL A 12 -2.92 -4.05 21.73
C VAL A 12 -2.11 -5.35 21.76
N LEU A 13 -2.03 -6.04 20.62
CA LEU A 13 -1.21 -7.25 20.48
C LEU A 13 0.28 -6.92 20.28
N ALA A 14 0.59 -5.81 19.62
CA ALA A 14 1.95 -5.40 19.30
C ALA A 14 2.72 -4.83 20.51
N GLU A 15 2.02 -4.30 21.52
CA GLU A 15 2.59 -3.75 22.76
C GLU A 15 3.27 -4.81 23.63
N HIS A 16 2.81 -6.06 23.55
CA HIS A 16 3.34 -7.18 24.33
C HIS A 16 4.62 -7.78 23.73
N PHE A 17 4.97 -7.43 22.48
CA PHE A 17 6.15 -7.98 21.81
C PHE A 17 7.38 -7.07 21.93
N ARG A 18 8.56 -7.70 22.03
CA ARG A 18 9.84 -6.97 21.99
C ARG A 18 9.95 -6.21 20.65
N PRO A 19 10.57 -5.02 20.62
CA PRO A 19 10.64 -4.17 19.42
C PRO A 19 11.28 -4.86 18.21
N ARG A 20 12.26 -5.76 18.43
CA ARG A 20 12.86 -6.57 17.36
C ARG A 20 11.91 -7.61 16.78
N THR A 21 11.11 -8.27 17.62
CA THR A 21 10.12 -9.27 17.16
C THR A 21 9.03 -8.59 16.34
N ARG A 22 8.57 -7.42 16.79
CA ARG A 22 7.61 -6.59 16.04
C ARG A 22 8.14 -6.21 14.66
N ALA A 23 9.39 -5.74 14.58
CA ALA A 23 10.03 -5.39 13.32
C ALA A 23 10.17 -6.59 12.37
N ALA A 24 10.52 -7.77 12.88
CA ALA A 24 10.64 -9.00 12.09
C ALA A 24 9.29 -9.43 11.50
N ILE A 25 8.23 -9.39 12.31
CA ILE A 25 6.85 -9.65 11.87
C ILE A 25 6.47 -8.65 10.78
N GLU A 26 6.71 -7.37 10.98
CA GLU A 26 6.36 -6.33 10.01
C GLU A 26 7.07 -6.50 8.66
N VAL A 27 8.36 -6.86 8.66
CA VAL A 27 9.10 -7.19 7.43
C VAL A 27 8.51 -8.43 6.76
N PHE A 28 8.28 -9.51 7.51
CA PHE A 28 7.74 -10.76 6.97
C PHE A 28 6.36 -10.54 6.34
N PHE A 29 5.44 -9.89 7.05
CA PHE A 29 4.09 -9.68 6.54
C PHE A 29 4.04 -8.71 5.37
N THR A 30 4.89 -7.69 5.37
CA THR A 30 4.98 -6.75 4.25
C THR A 30 5.48 -7.46 2.99
N LEU A 31 6.47 -8.35 3.12
CA LEU A 31 7.08 -9.03 1.99
C LEU A 31 6.23 -10.20 1.47
N VAL A 32 5.65 -11.00 2.37
CA VAL A 32 4.91 -12.24 2.01
C VAL A 32 3.44 -12.00 1.71
N PHE A 33 2.82 -10.97 2.29
CA PHE A 33 1.39 -10.72 2.08
C PHE A 33 1.14 -9.40 1.34
N PHE A 34 1.68 -8.28 1.83
CA PHE A 34 1.32 -6.96 1.31
C PHE A 34 1.82 -6.70 -0.11
N LEU A 35 3.12 -6.92 -0.37
CA LEU A 35 3.71 -6.73 -1.71
C LEU A 35 3.08 -7.65 -2.77
N PRO A 36 2.96 -8.97 -2.55
CA PRO A 36 2.30 -9.83 -3.54
C PRO A 36 0.83 -9.48 -3.73
N PHE A 37 0.10 -9.07 -2.67
CA PHE A 37 -1.27 -8.56 -2.82
C PHE A 37 -1.32 -7.33 -3.75
N CYS A 38 -0.45 -6.33 -3.53
CA CYS A 38 -0.36 -5.16 -4.40
C CYS A 38 -0.01 -5.55 -5.85
N TYR A 39 0.92 -6.49 -6.02
CA TYR A 39 1.32 -7.00 -7.33
C TYR A 39 0.14 -7.66 -8.07
N PHE A 40 -0.61 -8.55 -7.41
CA PHE A 40 -1.77 -9.20 -8.02
C PHE A 40 -2.82 -8.18 -8.44
N ILE A 41 -3.12 -7.19 -7.58
CA ILE A 41 -4.07 -6.14 -7.95
C ILE A 41 -3.60 -5.38 -9.18
N LEU A 42 -2.33 -4.99 -9.25
CA LEU A 42 -1.78 -4.27 -10.41
C LEU A 42 -1.85 -5.11 -11.70
N GLN A 43 -1.56 -6.41 -11.60
CA GLN A 43 -1.69 -7.36 -12.72
C GLN A 43 -3.11 -7.42 -13.28
N TYR A 44 -4.14 -7.42 -12.42
CA TYR A 44 -5.54 -7.42 -12.89
C TYR A 44 -6.05 -6.03 -13.27
N ALA A 45 -5.56 -4.97 -12.63
CA ALA A 45 -5.97 -3.60 -12.90
C ALA A 45 -5.51 -3.12 -14.28
N TRP A 46 -4.34 -3.55 -14.75
CA TRP A 46 -3.82 -3.16 -16.07
C TRP A 46 -4.76 -3.53 -17.23
N PRO A 47 -5.10 -4.82 -17.48
CA PRO A 47 -6.00 -5.18 -18.57
C PRO A 47 -7.43 -4.64 -18.37
N PHE A 48 -7.84 -4.39 -17.12
CA PHE A 48 -9.13 -3.79 -16.80
C PHE A 48 -9.24 -2.33 -17.30
N VAL A 49 -8.18 -1.54 -17.09
CA VAL A 49 -8.09 -0.15 -17.57
C VAL A 49 -7.89 -0.12 -19.08
N GLU A 50 -6.98 -0.94 -19.61
CA GLU A 50 -6.70 -1.03 -21.04
C GLU A 50 -7.96 -1.37 -21.84
N ARG A 51 -8.75 -2.35 -21.39
CA ARG A 51 -10.01 -2.72 -22.06
C ARG A 51 -10.98 -1.53 -22.10
N SER A 52 -11.13 -0.81 -20.99
CA SER A 52 -12.01 0.37 -20.90
C SER A 52 -11.55 1.51 -21.81
N TYR A 53 -10.24 1.70 -21.97
CA TYR A 53 -9.64 2.65 -22.90
C TYR A 53 -9.93 2.27 -24.36
N ARG A 54 -9.69 1.01 -24.73
CA ARG A 54 -9.88 0.52 -26.11
C ARG A 54 -11.32 0.62 -26.59
N ILE A 55 -12.30 0.39 -25.71
CA ILE A 55 -13.72 0.47 -26.06
C ILE A 55 -14.31 1.88 -25.87
N ASN A 56 -13.49 2.86 -25.46
CA ASN A 56 -13.95 4.20 -25.07
C ASN A 56 -15.21 4.14 -24.20
N GLU A 57 -15.11 3.43 -23.07
CA GLU A 57 -16.27 3.13 -22.25
C GLU A 57 -16.97 4.39 -21.75
N ILE A 58 -18.26 4.52 -22.07
CA ILE A 58 -19.13 5.62 -21.65
C ILE A 58 -20.27 5.06 -20.79
N SER A 59 -20.72 5.86 -19.83
CA SER A 59 -21.86 5.51 -18.98
C SER A 59 -23.17 5.54 -19.75
N ALA A 60 -23.98 4.49 -19.62
CA ALA A 60 -25.30 4.38 -20.23
C ALA A 60 -26.37 5.32 -19.62
N ALA A 61 -26.04 6.03 -18.54
CA ALA A 61 -26.93 7.01 -17.93
C ALA A 61 -27.04 8.28 -18.80
N PRO A 62 -28.21 8.96 -18.82
CA PRO A 62 -28.34 10.29 -19.45
C PRO A 62 -27.33 11.26 -18.81
N GLY A 63 -26.52 11.94 -19.61
CA GLY A 63 -25.41 12.77 -19.10
C GLY A 63 -24.24 11.98 -18.52
N GLY A 64 -24.10 10.72 -18.92
CA GLY A 64 -23.15 9.77 -18.39
C GLY A 64 -21.69 10.22 -18.48
N LEU A 65 -20.90 9.85 -17.48
CA LEU A 65 -19.49 10.24 -17.39
C LEU A 65 -18.71 9.75 -18.63
N PRO A 66 -18.20 10.67 -19.47
CA PRO A 66 -17.34 10.30 -20.58
C PRO A 66 -15.99 9.82 -20.03
N MET A 67 -15.28 8.98 -20.78
CA MET A 67 -13.88 8.66 -20.46
C MET A 67 -13.70 7.88 -19.13
N ARG A 68 -14.52 6.85 -18.89
CA ARG A 68 -14.51 6.07 -17.63
C ARG A 68 -13.18 5.41 -17.28
N TRP A 69 -12.32 5.19 -18.28
CA TRP A 69 -10.98 4.64 -18.08
C TRP A 69 -10.11 5.52 -17.16
N ILE A 70 -10.36 6.84 -17.08
CA ILE A 70 -9.64 7.74 -16.16
C ILE A 70 -9.86 7.29 -14.72
N ILE A 71 -11.12 7.13 -14.30
CA ILE A 71 -11.45 6.70 -12.94
C ILE A 71 -10.91 5.29 -12.68
N LYS A 72 -10.99 4.38 -13.65
CA LYS A 72 -10.42 3.03 -13.50
C LYS A 72 -8.89 3.07 -13.34
N SER A 73 -8.21 4.00 -14.01
CA SER A 73 -6.75 4.15 -13.90
C SER A 73 -6.29 4.55 -12.50
N PHE A 74 -7.12 5.22 -11.70
CA PHE A 74 -6.83 5.52 -10.30
C PHE A 74 -6.56 4.27 -9.46
N ILE A 75 -7.09 3.11 -9.84
CA ILE A 75 -6.76 1.83 -9.18
C ILE A 75 -5.25 1.55 -9.33
N ILE A 76 -4.70 1.71 -10.54
CA ILE A 76 -3.28 1.48 -10.80
C ILE A 76 -2.44 2.47 -9.98
N TYR A 77 -2.78 3.75 -10.02
CA TYR A 77 -2.05 4.78 -9.28
C TYR A 77 -2.12 4.57 -7.76
N ALA A 78 -3.30 4.26 -7.22
CA ALA A 78 -3.49 4.02 -5.79
C ALA A 78 -2.64 2.83 -5.31
N PHE A 79 -2.67 1.70 -6.03
CA PHE A 79 -1.90 0.52 -5.64
C PHE A 79 -0.40 0.67 -5.89
N ALA A 80 0.01 1.44 -6.90
CA ALA A 80 1.42 1.79 -7.09
C ALA A 80 1.96 2.64 -5.93
N LEU A 81 1.22 3.68 -5.52
CA LEU A 81 1.58 4.50 -4.37
C LEU A 81 1.55 3.71 -3.06
N LEU A 82 0.57 2.82 -2.91
CA LEU A 82 0.45 1.93 -1.75
C LEU A 82 1.63 0.96 -1.67
N ALA A 83 2.05 0.38 -2.80
CA ALA A 83 3.26 -0.45 -2.87
C ALA A 83 4.51 0.36 -2.49
N MET A 84 4.66 1.59 -2.99
CA MET A 84 5.76 2.48 -2.60
C MET A 84 5.77 2.77 -1.09
N ALA A 85 4.61 3.04 -0.49
CA ALA A 85 4.48 3.23 0.95
C ALA A 85 4.85 1.96 1.73
N GLY A 86 4.46 0.79 1.24
CA GLY A 86 4.86 -0.50 1.80
C GLY A 86 6.37 -0.72 1.75
N VAL A 87 7.03 -0.39 0.64
CA VAL A 87 8.49 -0.46 0.52
C VAL A 87 9.18 0.51 1.49
N ALA A 88 8.70 1.74 1.61
CA ALA A 88 9.23 2.71 2.58
C ALA A 88 9.12 2.18 4.03
N ARG A 89 8.03 1.48 4.33
CA ARG A 89 7.80 0.83 5.63
C ARG A 89 8.71 -0.38 5.85
N LEU A 90 8.90 -1.20 4.82
CA LEU A 90 9.83 -2.33 4.81
C LEU A 90 11.26 -1.87 5.13
N ILE A 91 11.72 -0.79 4.49
CA ILE A 91 13.06 -0.21 4.73
C ILE A 91 13.21 0.22 6.19
N ARG A 92 12.21 0.90 6.76
CA ARG A 92 12.23 1.32 8.17
C ARG A 92 12.23 0.15 9.15
N ALA A 93 11.43 -0.87 8.88
CA ALA A 93 11.39 -2.08 9.71
C ALA A 93 12.70 -2.88 9.62
N PHE A 94 13.30 -2.95 8.44
CA PHE A 94 14.61 -3.57 8.24
C PHE A 94 15.73 -2.81 8.96
N ALA A 95 15.73 -1.48 8.87
CA ALA A 95 16.64 -0.59 9.59
C ALA A 95 16.56 -0.79 11.12
N LEU A 96 15.36 -1.01 11.66
CA LEU A 96 15.16 -1.30 13.09
C LEU A 96 15.74 -2.67 13.50
N LEU A 97 15.70 -3.67 12.61
CA LEU A 97 16.32 -4.99 12.83
C LEU A 97 17.85 -4.91 12.82
N THR A 98 18.43 -4.16 11.88
CA THR A 98 19.89 -3.98 11.75
C THR A 98 20.47 -3.02 12.79
N GLY A 99 19.63 -2.27 13.52
CA GLY A 99 20.05 -1.33 14.56
C GLY A 99 20.60 0.01 14.04
N PHE A 100 20.30 0.36 12.79
CA PHE A 100 20.75 1.57 12.10
C PHE A 100 19.54 2.19 11.40
N PRO A 101 19.01 3.38 11.77
CA PRO A 101 19.55 4.45 12.63
C PRO A 101 19.14 4.33 14.10
N ARG A 102 19.95 4.94 15.00
CA ARG A 102 19.60 5.10 16.42
C ARG A 102 18.29 5.89 16.55
N PRO A 103 17.31 5.44 17.36
CA PRO A 103 16.10 6.21 17.61
C PRO A 103 16.51 7.59 18.15
N ARG A 104 16.02 8.65 17.49
CA ARG A 104 16.20 10.01 17.98
C ARG A 104 15.39 10.12 19.27
N GLN A 105 16.08 10.06 20.40
CA GLN A 105 15.48 10.30 21.72
C GLN A 105 15.17 11.80 21.79
N THR A 106 13.89 12.15 21.68
CA THR A 106 13.34 13.46 22.03
C THR A 106 12.09 13.23 22.83
#